data_AF-A0A8I1UAR0-F1
#
_entry.id   AF-A0A8I1UAR0-F1
#
_cell.length_a   1.000
_cell.length_b   1.000
_cell.length_c   1.000
_cell.angle_alpha   90.00
_cell.angle_beta   90.00
_cell.angle_gamma   90.00
#
_symmetry.space_group_name_H-M   'P 1'
#
loop_
_entity.id
_entity.type
_entity.pdbx_description
1 polymer ?
#
loop_
_entity_poly.entity_id
_entity_poly.type
_entity_poly.pdbx_seq_one_letter_code
_entity_poly.pdbx_strand_id
1 'polypeptide(L)'
;MSLAAIERKIIALEGEMLAAVTREDFETAARLRDEIAALKGGAVVRQPPPGEMGLGTQVPVVEPPKGWKRPKKPDLMTNVKPRKR
;
A
#
# COMPACT_ATOMS: atom_id res chain seq x y z
N MET A 1 2.01 12.28 -16.14
CA MET A 1 3.28 12.35 -16.89
C MET A 1 3.61 10.96 -17.40
N SER A 2 4.26 10.82 -18.56
CA SER A 2 4.75 9.51 -19.02
C SER A 2 5.89 9.02 -18.12
N LEU A 3 6.09 7.70 -18.07
CA LEU A 3 7.14 7.09 -17.24
C LEU A 3 8.54 7.65 -17.58
N ALA A 4 8.82 7.82 -18.88
CA ALA A 4 10.04 8.46 -19.37
C ALA A 4 10.18 9.94 -18.95
N ALA A 5 9.08 10.67 -18.75
CA ALA A 5 9.15 12.05 -18.25
C ALA A 5 9.47 12.10 -16.75
N ILE A 6 8.99 11.11 -15.98
CA ILE A 6 9.29 10.97 -14.55
C ILE A 6 10.77 10.63 -14.36
N GLU A 7 11.31 9.70 -15.15
CA GLU A 7 12.74 9.33 -15.12
C GLU A 7 13.65 10.53 -15.40
N ARG A 8 13.36 11.31 -16.45
CA ARG A 8 14.11 12.54 -16.76
C ARG A 8 14.08 13.54 -15.61
N LYS A 9 12.93 13.70 -14.97
CA LYS A 9 12.79 14.60 -13.81
C LYS A 9 13.61 14.10 -12.61
N ILE A 10 13.60 12.80 -12.33
CA ILE A 10 14.39 12.20 -11.26
C ILE A 10 15.88 12.45 -11.48
N ILE A 11 16.39 12.22 -12.70
CA ILE A 11 17.80 12.45 -13.05
C ILE A 11 18.20 13.90 -12.81
N ALA A 12 17.35 14.86 -13.21
CA ALA A 12 17.60 16.28 -12.99
C ALA A 12 17.69 16.62 -11.49
N LEU A 13 16.74 16.14 -10.68
CA LEU A 13 16.72 16.35 -9.23
C LEU A 13 17.93 15.70 -8.53
N GLU A 14 18.37 14.53 -8.99
CA GLU A 14 19.58 13.86 -8.46
C GLU A 14 20.84 14.69 -8.72
N GLY A 15 20.94 15.33 -9.90
CA GLY A 15 22.02 16.25 -10.22
C GLY A 15 22.02 17.51 -9.34
N GLU A 16 20.85 18.11 -9.11
CA GLU A 16 20.70 19.27 -8.22
C GLU A 16 21.02 18.91 -6.77
N MET A 17 20.61 17.73 -6.31
CA MET A 17 20.89 17.26 -4.96
C MET A 17 22.40 17.08 -4.74
N LEU A 18 23.12 16.51 -5.71
CA LEU A 18 24.57 16.39 -5.64
C LEU A 18 25.25 17.76 -5.60
N ALA A 19 24.77 18.73 -6.37
CA ALA A 19 25.28 20.11 -6.34
C ALA A 19 24.99 20.82 -5.00
N ALA A 20 23.88 20.52 -4.34
CA ALA A 20 23.58 21.01 -2.99
C ALA A 20 24.53 20.39 -1.96
N VAL A 21 24.77 19.07 -2.04
CA VAL A 21 25.70 18.36 -1.14
C VAL A 21 27.13 18.88 -1.27
N THR A 22 27.62 19.15 -2.49
CA THR A 22 28.97 19.72 -2.68
C THR A 22 29.12 21.13 -2.13
N ARG A 23 28.00 21.86 -1.96
CA ARG A 23 27.95 23.17 -1.32
C ARG A 23 27.64 23.11 0.18
N GLU A 24 27.57 21.91 0.76
CA GLU A 24 27.19 21.66 2.15
C GLU A 24 25.80 22.18 2.53
N ASP A 25 24.92 22.38 1.54
CA ASP A 25 23.53 22.79 1.75
C ASP A 25 22.65 21.54 1.92
N PHE A 26 22.68 20.98 3.13
CA PHE A 26 21.96 19.74 3.43
C PHE A 26 20.45 19.94 3.55
N GLU A 27 19.99 21.16 3.83
CA GLU A 27 18.55 21.48 3.88
C GLU A 27 17.92 21.38 2.49
N THR A 28 18.56 21.97 1.48
CA THR A 28 18.10 21.84 0.10
C THR A 28 18.25 20.41 -0.41
N ALA A 29 19.36 19.72 -0.08
CA ALA A 29 19.54 18.31 -0.44
C ALA A 29 18.44 17.40 0.17
N ALA A 30 18.01 17.66 1.41
CA ALA A 30 16.93 16.90 2.05
C ALA A 30 15.58 17.11 1.34
N ARG A 31 15.25 18.36 0.96
CA ARG A 31 14.03 18.65 0.20
C ARG A 31 14.02 17.97 -1.17
N LEU A 32 15.15 18.01 -1.88
CA LEU A 32 15.31 17.35 -3.19
C LEU A 32 15.17 15.83 -3.06
N ARG A 33 15.76 15.23 -2.02
CA ARG A 33 15.59 13.81 -1.69
C ARG A 33 14.11 13.45 -1.48
N ASP A 34 13.36 14.27 -0.75
CA ASP A 34 11.94 14.01 -0.48
C ASP A 34 11.09 14.13 -1.75
N GLU A 35 11.41 15.06 -2.65
CA GLU A 35 10.77 15.16 -3.96
C GLU A 35 11.09 13.94 -4.85
N ILE A 36 12.34 13.47 -4.86
CA ILE A 36 12.74 12.24 -5.57
C ILE A 36 11.98 11.04 -5.00
N ALA A 37 11.86 10.93 -3.68
CA ALA A 37 11.11 9.85 -3.03
C ALA A 37 9.63 9.87 -3.45
N ALA A 38 9.00 11.05 -3.47
CA ALA A 38 7.62 11.20 -3.91
C ALA A 38 7.43 10.75 -5.38
N LEU A 39 8.37 11.08 -6.27
CA LEU A 39 8.33 10.67 -7.68
C LEU A 39 8.60 9.17 -7.89
N LYS A 40 9.46 8.56 -7.07
CA LYS A 40 9.76 7.12 -7.11
C LYS A 40 8.65 6.24 -6.51
N GLY A 41 7.57 6.83 -6.00
CA GLY A 41 6.51 6.11 -5.30
C GLY A 41 6.90 5.70 -3.87
N GLY A 42 7.89 6.38 -3.29
CA GLY A 42 8.39 6.18 -1.94
C GLY A 42 7.39 6.63 -0.87
N ALA A 43 6.51 5.69 -0.50
CA ALA A 43 5.91 5.47 0.80
C ALA A 43 5.74 6.70 1.72
N VAL A 44 4.68 7.48 1.47
CA VAL A 44 3.84 7.84 2.63
C VAL A 44 3.36 6.51 3.18
N VAL A 45 3.82 6.12 4.36
CA VAL A 45 3.32 4.95 5.10
C VAL A 45 1.80 5.00 5.01
N ARG A 46 1.19 4.18 4.13
CA ARG A 46 -0.26 4.19 3.99
C ARG A 46 -0.77 3.61 5.29
N GLN A 47 -1.59 4.36 6.01
CA GLN A 47 -2.33 3.79 7.12
C GLN A 47 -3.16 2.63 6.54
N PRO A 48 -2.98 1.38 7.03
CA PRO A 48 -3.81 0.29 6.58
C PRO A 48 -5.27 0.64 6.88
N PRO A 49 -6.22 0.38 5.97
CA PRO A 49 -7.63 0.57 6.26
C PRO A 49 -8.01 -0.22 7.54
N PRO A 50 -8.92 0.30 8.38
CA PRO A 50 -9.38 -0.39 9.57
C PRO A 50 -9.83 -1.83 9.23
N GLY A 51 -9.17 -2.83 9.82
CA GLY A 51 -9.41 -4.26 9.54
C GLY A 51 -8.27 -5.00 8.83
N GLU A 52 -7.26 -4.32 8.28
CA GLU A 52 -6.04 -4.96 7.76
C GLU A 52 -4.99 -5.25 8.85
N MET A 53 -5.09 -4.62 10.02
CA MET A 53 -4.25 -4.90 11.19
C MET A 53 -4.94 -5.88 12.14
N GLY A 54 -4.52 -7.14 12.16
CA GLY A 54 -4.99 -8.14 13.12
C GLY A 54 -4.30 -9.49 12.96
N LEU A 55 -4.15 -10.25 14.06
CA LEU A 55 -3.72 -11.65 13.97
C LEU A 55 -4.70 -12.41 13.05
N GLY A 56 -4.20 -12.88 11.90
CA GLY A 56 -5.00 -13.60 10.90
C GLY A 56 -5.23 -12.88 9.56
N THR A 57 -4.88 -11.60 9.41
CA THR A 57 -5.01 -10.90 8.11
C THR A 57 -3.98 -11.32 7.05
N GLN A 58 -2.92 -12.03 7.48
CA GLN A 58 -1.93 -12.66 6.62
C GLN A 58 -2.32 -14.07 6.15
N VAL A 59 -3.51 -14.57 6.51
CA VAL A 59 -4.00 -15.86 6.02
C VAL A 59 -4.54 -15.64 4.60
N PRO A 60 -3.93 -16.23 3.55
CA PRO A 60 -4.49 -16.18 2.22
C PRO A 60 -5.87 -16.82 2.21
N VAL A 61 -6.88 -16.08 1.76
CA VAL A 61 -8.23 -16.61 1.55
C VAL A 61 -8.18 -17.55 0.35
N VAL A 62 -8.38 -18.85 0.57
CA VAL A 62 -8.48 -19.83 -0.52
C VAL A 62 -9.77 -19.57 -1.29
N GLU A 63 -9.65 -19.20 -2.56
CA GLU A 63 -10.82 -19.05 -3.44
C GLU A 63 -11.43 -20.44 -3.71
N PRO A 64 -12.73 -20.65 -3.42
CA PRO A 64 -13.38 -21.90 -3.73
C PRO A 64 -13.36 -22.18 -5.25
N PRO A 65 -13.27 -23.45 -5.68
CA PRO A 65 -13.30 -23.78 -7.09
C PRO A 65 -14.59 -23.29 -7.76
N LYS A 66 -14.50 -22.97 -9.06
CA LYS A 66 -15.63 -22.47 -9.86
C LYS A 66 -16.85 -23.41 -9.73
N GLY A 67 -17.97 -22.86 -9.27
CA GLY A 67 -19.22 -23.61 -9.08
C GLY A 67 -19.41 -24.22 -7.68
N TRP A 68 -18.47 -24.04 -6.76
CA TRP A 68 -18.65 -24.45 -5.37
C TRP A 68 -19.79 -23.69 -4.71
N LYS A 69 -20.76 -24.42 -4.15
CA LYS A 69 -21.86 -23.88 -3.35
C LYS A 69 -21.68 -24.32 -1.90
N ARG A 70 -21.68 -23.36 -0.97
CA ARG A 70 -21.65 -23.64 0.47
C ARG A 70 -22.87 -24.52 0.84
N PRO A 71 -22.69 -25.63 1.56
CA PRO A 71 -23.81 -26.45 2.02
C PRO A 71 -24.71 -25.64 2.97
N LYS A 72 -26.00 -25.95 2.97
CA LYS A 72 -26.95 -25.37 3.92
C LYS A 72 -26.55 -25.78 5.33
N LYS A 73 -26.53 -24.82 6.26
CA LYS A 73 -26.28 -25.11 7.68
C LYS A 73 -27.31 -26.15 8.15
N PRO A 74 -26.89 -27.25 8.81
CA PRO A 74 -27.84 -28.20 9.38
C PRO A 74 -28.76 -27.49 10.36
N ASP A 75 -30.01 -27.95 10.42
CA ASP A 75 -30.96 -27.42 11.39
C ASP A 75 -30.43 -27.68 12.79
N LEU A 76 -30.50 -26.67 13.66
CA LEU A 76 -29.93 -26.76 15.01
C LEU A 76 -30.80 -27.62 15.93
N MET A 77 -31.86 -28.26 15.42
CA MET A 77 -32.84 -29.06 16.17
C MET A 77 -33.30 -28.33 17.45
N THR A 78 -33.35 -26.99 17.39
CA THR A 78 -33.62 -26.09 18.50
C THR A 78 -34.54 -24.98 18.01
N ASN A 79 -35.55 -24.64 18.81
CA ASN A 79 -36.59 -23.66 18.45
C ASN A 79 -36.10 -22.19 18.52
N VAL A 80 -34.77 -21.95 18.49
CA VAL A 80 -34.20 -20.62 18.66
C VAL A 80 -34.10 -19.93 17.31
N LYS A 81 -34.87 -18.85 17.11
CA LYS A 81 -34.80 -18.04 15.90
C LYS A 81 -33.39 -17.44 15.74
N PRO A 82 -32.76 -17.55 14.55
CA PRO A 82 -31.46 -16.95 14.31
C PRO A 82 -31.56 -15.41 14.40
N ARG A 83 -30.61 -14.78 15.11
CA ARG A 83 -30.45 -13.32 15.05
C ARG A 83 -29.97 -12.96 13.64
N LYS A 84 -30.69 -12.07 12.95
CA LYS A 84 -30.23 -11.49 11.69
C LYS A 84 -28.90 -10.78 11.95
N ARG A 85 -27.87 -11.17 11.19
CA ARG A 85 -26.58 -10.48 11.10
C ARG A 85 -26.63 -9.50 9.94
#